data_AF-A0A833TZM0-F1
#
_entry.id   AF-A0A833TZM0-F1
#
_cell.length_a   1.000
_cell.length_b   1.000
_cell.length_c   1.000
_cell.angle_alpha   90.00
_cell.angle_beta   90.00
_cell.angle_gamma   90.00
#
_symmetry.space_group_name_H-M   'P 1'
#
loop_
_entity.id
_entity.type
_entity.pdbx_description
1 polymer ?
#
loop_
_entity_poly.entity_id
_entity_poly.type
_entity_poly.pdbx_seq_one_letter_code
_entity_poly.pdbx_strand_id
1 'polypeptide(L)'
;MRLLKFDEAISNETDGGKIWVFWKNELDVQVVRMSSQFVSLCITEGSNHFMGNFIYAKCNRLERQLLWEELNSDRMGGEPCFFDGDFNVIRSDIERCGGRPRNRVAIDEFNKWIHQGGLLEMNSQGSKFTWCNGQQGLSRAWAKLDRVLLDANFLSLFPTAHCLYLPRTISDHCPMVIEFLSDPFSYGPPPFRFQQMWVEHPDFMTLVQKIGTNG
;
A
#
# COMPACT_ATOMS: atom_id res chain seq x y z
N MET A 1 -21.25 -25.61 3.01
CA MET A 1 -20.89 -24.18 3.02
C MET A 1 -19.66 -24.06 3.92
N ARG A 2 -18.46 -23.87 3.37
CA ARG A 2 -17.24 -23.72 4.18
C ARG A 2 -17.26 -22.29 4.72
N LEU A 3 -17.56 -22.12 6.01
CA LEU A 3 -17.34 -20.83 6.66
C LEU A 3 -15.86 -20.48 6.49
N LEU A 4 -15.59 -19.27 6.00
CA LEU A 4 -14.26 -18.67 6.14
C LEU A 4 -14.01 -18.61 7.66
N LYS A 5 -12.93 -19.25 8.13
CA LYS A 5 -12.65 -19.45 9.56
C LYS A 5 -12.12 -18.16 10.22
N PHE A 6 -12.88 -17.08 10.10
CA PHE A 6 -12.64 -15.79 10.76
C PHE A 6 -13.73 -15.56 11.80
N ASP A 7 -13.39 -14.79 12.84
CA ASP A 7 -14.28 -14.54 13.97
C ASP A 7 -15.08 -13.26 13.75
N GLU A 8 -14.45 -12.24 13.17
CA GLU A 8 -15.00 -10.90 13.02
C GLU A 8 -14.85 -10.39 11.58
N ALA A 9 -15.68 -9.42 11.21
CA ALA A 9 -15.66 -8.79 9.90
C ALA A 9 -16.18 -7.34 9.93
N ILE A 10 -15.70 -6.54 8.99
CA ILE A 10 -16.24 -5.20 8.69
C ILE A 10 -16.35 -5.03 7.18
N SER A 11 -17.31 -4.22 6.75
CA SER A 11 -17.44 -3.82 5.35
C SER A 11 -17.92 -2.39 5.23
N ASN A 12 -17.52 -1.69 4.17
CA ASN A 12 -18.00 -0.35 3.87
C ASN A 12 -19.44 -0.33 3.32
N GLU A 13 -20.35 -1.07 3.97
CA GLU A 13 -21.73 -1.33 3.52
C GLU A 13 -22.51 -0.04 3.22
N THR A 14 -22.34 0.99 4.05
CA THR A 14 -22.99 2.30 3.90
C THR A 14 -22.50 3.07 2.69
N ASP A 15 -21.34 2.69 2.14
CA ASP A 15 -20.62 3.40 1.08
C ASP A 15 -20.43 2.53 -0.17
N GLY A 16 -21.21 1.45 -0.29
CA GLY A 16 -21.30 0.60 -1.47
C GLY A 16 -20.88 -0.85 -1.28
N GLY A 17 -20.39 -1.24 -0.09
CA GLY A 17 -20.19 -2.64 0.32
C GLY A 17 -19.18 -3.42 -0.53
N LYS A 18 -18.14 -2.74 -1.04
CA LYS A 18 -17.15 -3.32 -1.97
C LYS A 18 -15.89 -3.82 -1.28
N ILE A 19 -15.64 -3.39 -0.04
CA ILE A 19 -14.45 -3.74 0.73
C ILE A 19 -14.92 -4.51 1.95
N TRP A 20 -14.34 -5.69 2.14
CA TRP A 20 -14.59 -6.55 3.28
C TRP A 20 -13.26 -6.91 3.92
N VAL A 21 -13.14 -6.70 5.23
CA VAL A 21 -11.97 -7.10 6.00
C VAL A 21 -12.44 -8.10 7.05
N PHE A 22 -11.74 -9.22 7.15
CA PHE A 22 -12.05 -10.30 8.09
C PHE A 22 -10.83 -10.55 8.96
N TRP A 23 -11.04 -10.78 10.26
CA TRP A 23 -9.95 -11.08 11.18
C TRP A 23 -10.39 -12.10 12.23
N LYS A 24 -9.41 -12.53 13.00
CA LYS A 24 -9.61 -13.43 14.13
C LYS A 24 -9.43 -12.68 15.44
N ASN A 25 -9.98 -13.24 16.52
CA ASN A 25 -9.97 -12.64 17.85
C ASN A 25 -8.58 -12.50 18.49
N GLU A 26 -7.52 -13.06 17.86
CA GLU A 26 -6.16 -12.79 18.30
C GLU A 26 -5.69 -11.35 18.00
N LEU A 27 -6.38 -10.66 17.09
CA LEU A 27 -6.11 -9.25 16.75
C LEU A 27 -7.14 -8.34 17.44
N ASP A 28 -6.65 -7.29 18.11
CA ASP A 28 -7.50 -6.17 18.52
C ASP A 28 -7.57 -5.17 17.35
N VAL A 29 -8.78 -4.93 16.85
CA VAL A 29 -9.02 -4.17 15.64
C VAL A 29 -10.07 -3.09 15.91
N GLN A 30 -9.69 -1.84 15.66
CA GLN A 30 -10.56 -0.68 15.80
C GLN A 30 -10.76 -0.02 14.44
N VAL A 31 -12.02 0.19 14.06
CA VAL A 31 -12.34 0.94 12.83
C VAL A 31 -12.03 2.41 13.08
N VAL A 32 -11.10 2.97 12.30
CA VAL A 32 -10.74 4.40 12.39
C VAL A 32 -11.68 5.21 11.51
N ARG A 33 -11.84 4.78 10.26
CA ARG A 33 -12.67 5.45 9.26
C ARG A 33 -12.94 4.55 8.07
N MET A 34 -13.95 4.89 7.30
CA MET A 34 -14.36 4.16 6.12
C MET A 34 -14.91 5.14 5.09
N SER A 35 -14.76 4.80 3.81
CA SER A 35 -15.41 5.49 2.70
C SER A 35 -15.77 4.51 1.60
N SER A 36 -16.33 5.02 0.50
CA SER A 36 -16.64 4.20 -0.68
C SER A 36 -15.41 3.59 -1.36
N GLN A 37 -14.20 4.06 -1.02
CA GLN A 37 -12.95 3.65 -1.68
C GLN A 37 -11.92 3.04 -0.72
N PHE A 38 -12.13 3.08 0.59
CA PHE A 38 -11.22 2.44 1.54
C PHE A 38 -11.86 2.11 2.91
N VAL A 39 -11.19 1.26 3.66
CA VAL A 39 -11.44 0.98 5.09
C VAL A 39 -10.12 1.11 5.83
N SER A 40 -10.06 1.97 6.85
CA SER A 40 -8.86 2.15 7.68
C SER A 40 -9.11 1.58 9.07
N LEU A 41 -8.22 0.69 9.49
CA LEU A 41 -8.27 -0.02 10.75
C LEU A 41 -7.00 0.26 11.54
N CYS A 42 -7.15 0.45 12.84
CA CYS A 42 -6.05 0.39 13.78
C CYS A 42 -5.96 -1.05 14.31
N ILE A 43 -4.80 -1.67 14.18
CA ILE A 43 -4.58 -3.09 14.44
C ILE A 43 -3.51 -3.22 15.52
N THR A 44 -3.82 -3.97 16.57
CA THR A 44 -2.91 -4.30 17.66
C THR A 44 -2.74 -5.82 17.77
N GLU A 45 -1.49 -6.26 17.74
CA GLU A 45 -1.08 -7.67 17.94
C GLU A 45 0.11 -7.71 18.90
N GLY A 46 -0.13 -8.09 20.15
CA GLY A 46 0.90 -8.06 21.19
C GLY A 46 1.44 -6.65 21.42
N SER A 47 2.72 -6.42 21.11
CA SER A 47 3.37 -5.10 21.18
C SER A 47 3.29 -4.29 19.90
N ASN A 48 2.84 -4.88 18.79
CA ASN A 48 2.75 -4.21 17.50
C ASN A 48 1.44 -3.42 17.44
N HIS A 49 1.53 -2.17 17.00
CA HIS A 49 0.40 -1.27 16.84
C HIS A 49 0.60 -0.46 15.56
N PHE A 50 -0.32 -0.58 14.62
CA PHE A 50 -0.20 0.03 13.29
C PHE A 50 -1.56 0.21 12.62
N MET A 51 -1.60 1.04 11.59
CA MET A 51 -2.79 1.31 10.80
C MET A 51 -2.74 0.56 9.46
N GLY A 52 -3.79 -0.20 9.16
CA GLY A 52 -4.00 -0.83 7.86
C GLY A 52 -5.07 -0.10 7.06
N ASN A 53 -4.73 0.37 5.86
CA ASN A 53 -5.64 1.05 4.95
C ASN A 53 -5.91 0.14 3.74
N PHE A 54 -7.11 -0.43 3.67
CA PHE A 54 -7.55 -1.37 2.63
C PHE A 54 -8.32 -0.61 1.55
N ILE A 55 -7.82 -0.62 0.32
CA ILE A 55 -8.23 0.29 -0.75
C ILE A 55 -8.91 -0.47 -1.90
N TYR A 56 -10.03 0.09 -2.35
CA TYR A 56 -10.63 -0.21 -3.65
C TYR A 56 -10.95 1.09 -4.37
N ALA A 57 -9.94 1.62 -5.06
CA ALA A 57 -10.02 2.92 -5.72
C ALA A 57 -10.91 2.86 -6.95
N LYS A 58 -11.67 3.93 -7.21
CA LYS A 58 -12.51 4.03 -8.41
C LYS A 58 -11.66 4.11 -9.67
N CYS A 59 -12.18 3.59 -10.79
CA CYS A 59 -11.52 3.69 -12.10
C CYS A 59 -11.48 5.14 -12.64
N ASN A 60 -12.48 5.96 -12.28
CA ASN A 60 -12.54 7.37 -12.68
C ASN A 60 -11.45 8.19 -11.97
N ARG A 61 -10.65 8.92 -12.75
CA ARG A 61 -9.54 9.74 -12.22
C ARG A 61 -10.00 10.79 -11.20
N LEU A 62 -11.09 11.52 -11.48
CA LEU A 62 -11.51 12.64 -10.63
C LEU A 62 -12.05 12.13 -9.29
N GLU A 63 -12.81 11.04 -9.30
CA GLU A 63 -13.29 10.43 -8.06
C GLU A 63 -12.14 9.79 -7.25
N ARG A 64 -11.15 9.22 -7.94
CA ARG A 64 -9.94 8.68 -7.30
C ARG A 64 -9.03 9.77 -6.74
N GLN A 65 -9.08 11.00 -7.26
CA GLN A 65 -8.32 12.10 -6.68
C GLN A 65 -8.76 12.41 -5.23
N LEU A 66 -10.07 12.32 -4.96
CA LEU A 66 -10.62 12.52 -3.62
C LEU A 66 -10.07 11.50 -2.61
N LEU A 67 -9.86 10.25 -3.04
CA LEU A 67 -9.22 9.21 -2.22
C LEU A 67 -7.85 9.65 -1.70
N TRP A 68 -7.02 10.26 -2.55
CA TRP A 68 -5.68 10.70 -2.15
C TRP A 68 -5.74 11.81 -1.09
N GLU A 69 -6.73 12.69 -1.18
CA GLU A 69 -6.95 13.77 -0.22
C GLU A 69 -7.43 13.20 1.13
N GLU A 70 -8.35 12.22 1.10
CA GLU A 70 -8.85 11.52 2.29
C GLU A 70 -7.70 10.77 3.00
N LEU A 71 -6.94 9.94 2.28
CA LEU A 71 -5.84 9.14 2.85
C LEU A 71 -4.67 9.99 3.37
N ASN A 72 -4.49 11.23 2.90
CA ASN A 72 -3.46 12.11 3.47
C ASN A 72 -3.74 12.45 4.93
N SER A 73 -5.01 12.50 5.33
CA SER A 73 -5.37 12.77 6.73
C SER A 73 -5.19 11.56 7.65
N ASP A 74 -5.13 10.33 7.11
CA ASP A 74 -4.79 9.13 7.91
C ASP A 74 -3.35 9.21 8.42
N ARG A 75 -2.45 9.81 7.64
CA ARG A 75 -1.02 9.93 7.97
C ARG A 75 -0.71 10.91 9.11
N MET A 76 -1.70 11.64 9.61
CA MET A 76 -1.51 12.70 10.59
C MET A 76 -1.35 12.20 12.04
N GLY A 77 -1.69 10.93 12.32
CA GLY A 77 -1.61 10.36 13.67
C GLY A 77 -0.20 9.94 14.11
N GLY A 78 0.70 9.68 13.16
CA GLY A 78 2.08 9.27 13.41
C GLY A 78 2.27 7.76 13.64
N GLU A 79 1.19 6.99 13.73
CA GLU A 79 1.24 5.53 13.79
C GLU A 79 1.85 4.94 12.51
N PRO A 80 2.66 3.87 12.62
CA PRO A 80 3.12 3.11 11.45
C PRO A 80 1.93 2.69 10.58
N CYS A 81 1.98 2.93 9.27
CA CYS A 81 0.87 2.54 8.40
C CYS A 81 1.28 1.89 7.07
N PHE A 82 0.38 1.05 6.58
CA PHE A 82 0.42 0.52 5.22
C PHE A 82 -0.90 0.78 4.49
N PHE A 83 -0.82 0.74 3.17
CA PHE A 83 -1.92 0.89 2.23
C PHE A 83 -1.87 -0.29 1.28
N ASP A 84 -2.89 -1.14 1.29
CA ASP A 84 -3.00 -2.27 0.37
C ASP A 84 -4.28 -2.20 -0.45
N GLY A 85 -4.28 -2.90 -1.59
CA GLY A 85 -5.49 -3.14 -2.37
C GLY A 85 -5.36 -2.71 -3.82
N ASP A 86 -6.50 -2.50 -4.47
CA ASP A 86 -6.61 -2.14 -5.88
C ASP A 86 -6.65 -0.62 -6.02
N PHE A 87 -5.56 -0.03 -6.52
CA PHE A 87 -5.45 1.40 -6.74
C PHE A 87 -6.04 1.84 -8.10
N ASN A 88 -6.41 0.89 -8.97
CA ASN A 88 -6.93 1.15 -10.33
C ASN A 88 -6.07 2.11 -11.17
N VAL A 89 -4.76 2.16 -10.88
CA VAL A 89 -3.79 3.02 -11.57
C VAL A 89 -2.41 2.35 -11.57
N ILE A 90 -1.71 2.48 -12.70
CA ILE A 90 -0.31 2.05 -12.83
C ILE A 90 0.63 3.20 -12.44
N ARG A 91 1.85 2.90 -12.00
CA ARG A 91 2.90 3.89 -11.73
C ARG A 91 3.71 4.25 -12.96
N SER A 92 3.76 3.38 -13.96
CA SER A 92 4.51 3.63 -15.19
C SER A 92 4.07 2.67 -16.31
N ASP A 93 4.37 3.02 -17.57
CA ASP A 93 3.97 2.21 -18.71
C ASP A 93 4.57 0.79 -18.75
N ILE A 94 5.65 0.51 -18.01
CA ILE A 94 6.21 -0.85 -17.87
C ILE A 94 5.30 -1.79 -17.05
N GLU A 95 4.37 -1.22 -16.28
CA GLU A 95 3.39 -1.94 -15.49
C GLU A 95 2.12 -2.32 -16.28
N ARG A 96 2.15 -2.22 -17.61
CA ARG A 96 1.10 -2.75 -18.48
C ARG A 96 1.65 -3.52 -19.67
N CYS A 97 0.83 -4.40 -20.22
CA CYS A 97 1.09 -5.07 -21.48
C CYS A 97 -0.22 -5.14 -22.30
N GLY A 98 -0.17 -4.70 -23.56
CA GLY A 98 -1.37 -4.54 -24.37
C GLY A 98 -2.27 -3.39 -23.90
N GLY A 99 -3.51 -3.37 -24.40
CA GLY A 99 -4.49 -2.34 -24.09
C GLY A 99 -4.12 -0.93 -24.56
N ARG A 100 -4.97 0.04 -24.22
CA ARG A 100 -4.74 1.45 -24.52
C ARG A 100 -3.73 2.06 -23.53
N PRO A 101 -2.95 3.07 -23.95
CA PRO A 101 -2.17 3.88 -23.02
C PRO A 101 -3.03 4.41 -21.87
N ARG A 102 -2.48 4.41 -20.65
CA ARG A 102 -3.16 4.98 -19.49
C ARG A 102 -2.98 6.49 -19.45
N ASN A 103 -3.88 7.17 -18.76
CA ASN A 103 -3.85 8.62 -18.60
C ASN A 103 -2.59 9.01 -17.78
N ARG A 104 -1.67 9.75 -18.40
CA ARG A 104 -0.41 10.18 -17.75
C ARG A 104 -0.65 11.04 -16.52
N VAL A 105 -1.64 11.92 -16.55
CA VAL A 105 -1.97 12.77 -15.41
C VAL A 105 -2.39 11.93 -14.20
N ALA A 106 -3.16 10.86 -14.42
CA ALA A 106 -3.53 9.94 -13.33
C ALA A 106 -2.32 9.20 -12.75
N ILE A 107 -1.33 8.84 -13.59
CA ILE A 107 -0.08 8.22 -13.16
C ILE A 107 0.75 9.21 -12.33
N ASP A 108 0.86 10.46 -12.79
CA ASP A 108 1.64 11.51 -12.13
C ASP A 108 1.03 11.88 -10.77
N GLU A 109 -0.30 11.97 -10.68
CA GLU A 109 -1.01 12.21 -9.42
C GLU A 109 -0.78 11.09 -8.40
N PHE A 110 -0.83 9.83 -8.85
CA PHE A 110 -0.58 8.69 -7.98
C PHE A 110 0.87 8.67 -7.47
N ASN A 111 1.84 8.86 -8.36
CA ASN A 111 3.25 8.94 -7.96
C ASN A 111 3.55 10.16 -7.07
N LYS A 112 2.87 11.29 -7.30
CA LYS A 112 2.96 12.46 -6.43
C LYS A 112 2.44 12.16 -5.03
N TRP A 113 1.29 11.50 -4.92
CA TRP A 113 0.73 11.08 -3.64
C TRP A 113 1.68 10.12 -2.89
N ILE A 114 2.25 9.12 -3.59
CA ILE A 114 3.27 8.22 -3.02
C ILE A 114 4.49 9.01 -2.51
N HIS A 115 4.99 9.96 -3.31
CA HIS A 115 6.18 10.74 -2.97
C HIS A 115 5.96 11.69 -1.80
N GLN A 116 4.87 12.47 -1.81
CA GLN A 116 4.44 13.30 -0.68
C GLN A 116 4.11 12.44 0.56
N GLY A 117 3.71 11.21 0.30
CA GLY A 117 3.56 10.07 1.17
C GLY A 117 4.79 9.71 2.00
N GLY A 118 5.99 9.93 1.44
CA GLY A 118 7.17 9.18 1.87
C GLY A 118 6.96 7.67 1.77
N LEU A 119 6.05 7.22 0.90
CA LEU A 119 5.64 5.83 0.80
C LEU A 119 6.61 5.03 -0.07
N LEU A 120 6.88 3.83 0.39
CA LEU A 120 7.69 2.83 -0.29
C LEU A 120 6.78 1.71 -0.75
N GLU A 121 7.08 1.13 -1.91
CA GLU A 121 6.39 -0.07 -2.36
C GLU A 121 7.02 -1.29 -1.71
N MET A 122 6.19 -2.18 -1.17
CA MET A 122 6.66 -3.40 -0.54
C MET A 122 7.41 -4.29 -1.53
N ASN A 123 8.49 -4.90 -1.06
CA ASN A 123 9.17 -5.95 -1.81
C ASN A 123 8.18 -7.06 -2.15
N SER A 124 8.16 -7.46 -3.43
CA SER A 124 7.17 -8.43 -3.91
C SER A 124 7.74 -9.48 -4.85
N GLN A 125 7.11 -10.65 -4.84
CA GLN A 125 7.44 -11.79 -5.68
C GLN A 125 6.19 -12.30 -6.43
N GLY A 126 6.41 -13.18 -7.41
CA GLY A 126 5.33 -13.80 -8.18
C GLY A 126 4.95 -13.01 -9.43
N SER A 127 3.64 -12.87 -9.68
CA SER A 127 3.12 -12.30 -10.92
C SER A 127 3.52 -10.82 -11.11
N LYS A 128 4.14 -10.50 -12.26
CA LYS A 128 4.51 -9.12 -12.63
C LYS A 128 3.29 -8.19 -12.79
N PHE A 129 2.18 -8.72 -13.29
CA PHE A 129 0.91 -8.01 -13.46
C PHE A 129 -0.12 -8.62 -12.53
N THR A 130 -0.96 -7.78 -11.96
CA THR A 130 -1.97 -8.22 -10.99
C THR A 130 -3.35 -8.32 -11.61
N TRP A 131 -3.59 -7.69 -12.76
CA TRP A 131 -4.88 -7.68 -13.42
C TRP A 131 -4.80 -8.10 -14.90
N CYS A 132 -5.85 -8.74 -15.42
CA CYS A 132 -6.04 -9.01 -16.84
C CYS A 132 -7.50 -8.93 -17.26
N ASN A 133 -7.80 -8.29 -18.39
CA ASN A 133 -9.16 -8.13 -18.90
C ASN A 133 -9.84 -9.44 -19.39
N GLY A 134 -9.20 -10.60 -19.26
CA GLY A 134 -9.74 -11.90 -19.67
C GLY A 134 -9.87 -12.13 -21.18
N GLN A 135 -9.52 -11.15 -22.02
CA GLN A 135 -9.66 -11.26 -23.47
C GLN A 135 -8.53 -12.09 -24.09
N GLN A 136 -8.67 -12.45 -25.38
CA GLN A 136 -7.70 -13.25 -26.12
C GLN A 136 -6.99 -12.42 -27.21
N GLY A 137 -5.85 -12.93 -27.68
CA GLY A 137 -5.09 -12.32 -28.78
C GLY A 137 -4.69 -10.87 -28.50
N LEU A 138 -4.78 -10.03 -29.52
CA LEU A 138 -4.38 -8.61 -29.48
C LEU A 138 -5.25 -7.75 -28.56
N SER A 139 -6.45 -8.21 -28.20
CA SER A 139 -7.35 -7.50 -27.29
C SER A 139 -7.02 -7.76 -25.82
N ARG A 140 -6.13 -8.71 -25.53
CA ARG A 140 -5.69 -9.01 -24.17
C ARG A 140 -4.87 -7.84 -23.59
N ALA A 141 -5.24 -7.41 -22.39
CA ALA A 141 -4.55 -6.36 -21.67
C ALA A 141 -4.24 -6.79 -20.24
N TRP A 142 -3.06 -6.42 -19.77
CA TRP A 142 -2.55 -6.70 -18.43
C TRP A 142 -2.09 -5.42 -17.76
N ALA A 143 -2.24 -5.33 -16.45
CA ALA A 143 -1.75 -4.21 -15.66
C ALA A 143 -1.35 -4.63 -14.23
N LYS A 144 -0.46 -3.89 -13.58
CA LYS A 144 -0.25 -3.94 -12.13
C LYS A 144 -1.09 -2.84 -11.48
N LEU A 145 -2.22 -3.23 -10.88
CA LEU A 145 -3.17 -2.32 -10.23
C LEU A 145 -3.18 -2.50 -8.70
N ASP A 146 -2.83 -3.71 -8.24
CA ASP A 146 -2.85 -4.11 -6.85
C ASP A 146 -1.46 -3.98 -6.23
N ARG A 147 -1.35 -3.32 -5.08
CA ARG A 147 -0.06 -2.89 -4.52
C ARG A 147 -0.13 -2.89 -3.00
N VAL A 148 1.05 -2.94 -2.36
CA VAL A 148 1.21 -2.63 -0.94
C VAL A 148 2.22 -1.51 -0.84
N LEU A 149 1.80 -0.42 -0.21
CA LEU A 149 2.62 0.76 0.06
C LEU A 149 2.74 0.94 1.57
N LEU A 150 3.90 1.38 2.04
CA LEU A 150 4.21 1.50 3.47
C LEU A 150 5.00 2.76 3.73
N ASP A 151 4.77 3.36 4.88
CA ASP A 151 5.66 4.40 5.38
C ASP A 151 6.94 3.81 6.00
N ALA A 152 7.88 4.69 6.37
CA ALA A 152 9.15 4.28 6.96
C ALA A 152 9.00 3.68 8.36
N ASN A 153 7.99 4.08 9.12
CA ASN A 153 7.74 3.58 10.47
C ASN A 153 7.24 2.13 10.41
N PHE A 154 6.36 1.82 9.45
CA PHE A 154 5.86 0.47 9.21
C PHE A 154 6.97 -0.46 8.73
N LEU A 155 7.83 0.02 7.82
CA LEU A 155 9.02 -0.74 7.42
C LEU A 155 9.97 -1.01 8.58
N SER A 156 10.09 -0.06 9.53
CA SER A 156 10.93 -0.25 10.72
C SER A 156 10.33 -1.28 11.67
N LEU A 157 9.00 -1.34 11.77
CA LEU A 157 8.28 -2.33 12.57
C LEU A 157 8.38 -3.74 11.97
N PHE A 158 8.29 -3.85 10.64
CA PHE A 158 8.39 -5.12 9.91
C PHE A 158 9.43 -5.07 8.77
N PRO A 159 10.74 -5.11 9.09
CA PRO A 159 11.80 -4.92 8.09
C PRO A 159 11.85 -6.00 7.00
N THR A 160 11.29 -7.18 7.29
CA THR A 160 11.27 -8.33 6.38
C THR A 160 9.89 -8.59 5.78
N ALA A 161 8.97 -7.61 5.92
CA ALA A 161 7.66 -7.71 5.30
C ALA A 161 7.77 -7.82 3.78
N HIS A 162 6.98 -8.72 3.20
CA HIS A 162 6.96 -8.94 1.77
C HIS A 162 5.57 -9.37 1.28
N CYS A 163 5.35 -9.17 -0.02
CA CYS A 163 4.10 -9.52 -0.69
C CYS A 163 4.35 -10.57 -1.78
N LEU A 164 3.53 -11.62 -1.80
CA LEU A 164 3.51 -12.64 -2.83
C LEU A 164 2.24 -12.49 -3.68
N TYR A 165 2.41 -12.20 -4.97
CA TYR A 165 1.32 -12.21 -5.94
C TYR A 165 1.08 -13.62 -6.47
N LEU A 166 -0.01 -14.24 -6.02
CA LEU A 166 -0.40 -15.57 -6.43
C LEU A 166 -0.96 -15.61 -7.86
N PRO A 167 -0.88 -16.76 -8.56
CA PRO A 167 -1.51 -16.91 -9.86
C PRO A 167 -3.02 -16.66 -9.80
N ARG A 168 -3.56 -15.99 -10.82
CA ARG A 168 -5.00 -15.84 -10.99
C ARG A 168 -5.66 -17.19 -11.22
N THR A 169 -6.81 -17.38 -10.59
CA THR A 169 -7.63 -18.59 -10.73
C THR A 169 -8.97 -18.25 -11.36
N ILE A 170 -9.86 -17.62 -10.60
CA ILE A 170 -11.24 -17.29 -10.99
C ILE A 170 -11.49 -15.79 -11.15
N SER A 171 -10.64 -14.95 -10.56
CA SER A 171 -10.71 -13.49 -10.67
C SER A 171 -9.82 -13.01 -11.82
N ASP A 172 -10.17 -11.86 -12.39
CA ASP A 172 -9.31 -11.06 -13.24
C ASP A 172 -8.14 -10.41 -12.48
N HIS A 173 -8.17 -10.40 -11.15
CA HIS A 173 -7.07 -10.00 -10.25
C HIS A 173 -6.28 -11.19 -9.67
N CYS A 174 -5.00 -10.96 -9.37
CA CYS A 174 -4.10 -11.84 -8.64
C CYS A 174 -4.33 -11.66 -7.14
N PRO A 175 -4.60 -12.74 -6.38
CA PRO A 175 -4.59 -12.65 -4.92
C PRO A 175 -3.20 -12.25 -4.41
N MET A 176 -3.16 -11.41 -3.38
CA MET A 176 -1.95 -11.05 -2.66
C MET A 176 -1.89 -11.78 -1.32
N VAL A 177 -0.72 -12.31 -0.97
CA VAL A 177 -0.40 -12.76 0.39
C VAL A 177 0.65 -11.82 0.93
N ILE A 178 0.36 -11.19 2.06
CA ILE A 178 1.27 -10.25 2.71
C ILE A 178 1.70 -10.87 4.03
N GLU A 179 3.01 -11.00 4.22
CA GLU A 179 3.58 -11.54 5.46
C GLU A 179 4.29 -10.43 6.22
N PHE A 180 3.77 -10.08 7.40
CA PHE A 180 4.40 -9.14 8.33
C PHE A 180 5.35 -9.91 9.24
N LEU A 181 6.62 -9.98 8.84
CA LEU A 181 7.65 -10.68 9.59
C LEU A 181 8.47 -9.68 10.38
N SER A 182 8.38 -9.78 11.71
CA SER A 182 9.34 -9.14 12.62
C SER A 182 10.66 -9.91 12.56
N ASP A 183 11.78 -9.21 12.70
CA ASP A 183 13.09 -9.86 12.77
C ASP A 183 13.27 -10.47 14.17
N PRO A 184 13.28 -11.81 14.31
CA PRO A 184 13.45 -12.46 15.61
C PRO A 184 14.85 -12.23 16.22
N PHE A 185 15.78 -11.63 15.46
CA PHE A 185 17.14 -11.33 15.89
C PHE A 185 17.43 -9.82 15.98
N SER A 186 16.40 -8.95 15.99
CA SER A 186 16.57 -7.50 16.13
C SER A 186 17.03 -7.08 17.53
N TYR A 187 18.33 -7.19 17.80
CA TYR A 187 18.94 -6.58 18.98
C TYR A 187 19.33 -5.13 18.67
N GLY A 188 18.43 -4.19 19.00
CA GLY A 188 18.69 -2.74 18.99
C GLY A 188 18.02 -1.96 17.85
N PRO A 189 18.09 -0.61 17.87
CA PRO A 189 17.51 0.22 16.84
C PRO A 189 18.14 -0.08 15.47
N PRO A 190 17.37 -0.05 14.37
CA PRO A 190 17.90 -0.30 13.05
C PRO A 190 19.05 0.67 12.74
N PRO A 191 20.11 0.22 12.06
CA PRO A 191 21.20 1.11 11.68
C PRO A 191 20.66 2.22 10.80
N PHE A 192 21.01 3.48 11.11
CA PHE A 192 20.74 4.61 10.22
C PHE A 192 21.41 4.37 8.87
N ARG A 193 20.61 4.34 7.80
CA ARG A 193 21.09 4.20 6.43
C ARG A 193 20.61 5.38 5.62
N PHE A 194 21.51 6.00 4.88
CA PHE A 194 21.19 7.03 3.91
C PHE A 194 21.99 6.76 2.63
N GLN A 195 21.51 7.27 1.51
CA GLN A 195 22.19 7.08 0.23
C GLN A 195 23.52 7.85 0.24
N GLN A 196 24.65 7.16 0.04
CA GLN A 196 25.98 7.77 0.07
C GLN A 196 26.14 8.94 -0.91
N MET A 197 25.41 8.92 -2.03
CA MET A 197 25.41 10.00 -3.02
C MET A 197 25.09 11.38 -2.42
N TRP A 198 24.34 11.43 -1.31
CA TRP A 198 24.02 12.69 -0.67
C TRP A 198 25.25 13.36 -0.07
N VAL A 199 26.26 12.61 0.38
CA VAL A 199 27.52 13.17 0.89
C VAL A 199 28.28 13.93 -0.21
N GLU A 200 28.10 13.53 -1.46
CA GLU A 200 28.76 14.14 -2.62
C GLU A 200 28.04 15.42 -3.10
N HIS A 201 26.82 15.69 -2.62
CA HIS A 201 26.10 16.91 -2.99
C HIS A 201 26.79 18.14 -2.37
N PRO A 202 27.14 19.18 -3.15
CA PRO A 202 27.88 20.35 -2.66
C PRO A 202 27.26 21.01 -1.43
N ASP A 203 25.92 21.03 -1.36
CA ASP A 203 25.18 21.67 -0.27
C ASP A 203 24.88 20.76 0.93
N PHE A 204 25.30 19.48 0.90
CA PHE A 204 24.93 18.52 1.94
C PHE A 204 25.39 18.94 3.33
N MET A 205 26.68 19.30 3.47
CA MET A 205 27.24 19.74 4.75
C MET A 205 26.58 21.02 5.25
N THR A 206 26.28 21.96 4.33
CA THR A 206 25.56 23.20 4.65
C THR A 206 24.15 22.91 5.19
N LEU A 207 23.43 21.96 4.58
CA LEU A 207 22.10 21.55 5.02
C LEU A 207 22.14 20.87 6.39
N VAL A 208 23.07 19.94 6.60
CA VAL A 208 23.23 19.22 7.87
C VAL A 208 23.56 20.19 9.00
N GLN A 209 24.47 21.14 8.79
CA GLN A 209 24.82 22.15 9.78
C GLN A 209 23.64 23.07 10.11
N LYS A 210 22.87 23.48 9.11
CA LYS A 210 21.69 24.34 9.29
C LYS A 210 20.59 23.66 10.12
N ILE A 211 20.43 22.35 9.98
CA ILE A 211 19.41 21.57 10.71
C ILE A 211 19.93 21.15 12.10
N GLY A 212 21.21 20.80 12.21
CA GLY A 212 21.83 20.29 13.43
C GLY A 212 22.06 21.32 14.54
N THR A 213 21.86 22.62 14.29
CA THR A 213 21.96 23.68 15.31
C THR A 213 20.67 23.93 16.10
N ASN A 214 19.57 23.23 15.80
CA ASN A 214 18.28 23.36 16.49
C ASN A 214 17.94 22.16 17.40
N GLY A 215 18.94 21.34 17.76
CA GLY A 215 18.81 20.21 18.69
C GLY A 215 19.42 20.48 20.04
#